data_AF-A0A5C5FJE0-F1
#
_entry.id   AF-A0A5C5FJE0-F1
#
_cell.length_a   1.000
_cell.length_b   1.000
_cell.length_c   1.000
_cell.angle_alpha   90.00
_cell.angle_beta   90.00
_cell.angle_gamma   90.00
#
_symmetry.space_group_name_H-M   'P 1'
#
loop_
_entity.id
_entity.type
_entity.pdbx_description
1 polymer ?
#
loop_
_entity_poly.entity_id
_entity_poly.type
_entity_poly.pdbx_seq_one_letter_code
_entity_poly.pdbx_strand_id
1 'polypeptide(L)'
;TTLSTGAAPPAKKRRWQPEVAEEVTAAGPGAGGAYPLSALAPLHGAELFALARRCTPNIALFLPRNVDLLELATLPGLGQDENVEVEEAWMGWKCKAVTAYFGELAVGNGYVDVEDDEAVE
;
A
#
# COMPACT_ATOMS: atom_id res chain seq x y z
N THR A 1 -56.14 -17.06 22.47
CA THR A 1 -56.26 -17.13 21.00
C THR A 1 -55.11 -16.35 20.38
N THR A 2 -54.10 -17.07 19.90
CA THR A 2 -52.91 -16.49 19.25
C THR A 2 -53.16 -16.42 17.75
N LEU A 3 -52.91 -15.25 17.15
CA LEU A 3 -52.85 -15.11 15.69
C LEU A 3 -51.53 -14.43 15.33
N SER A 4 -50.60 -15.25 14.84
CA SER A 4 -49.37 -14.88 14.17
C SER A 4 -49.70 -14.50 12.73
N THR A 5 -49.18 -13.37 12.24
CA THR A 5 -49.07 -13.12 10.80
C THR A 5 -47.67 -12.58 10.53
N GLY A 6 -46.80 -13.44 9.98
CA GLY A 6 -45.49 -13.05 9.49
C GLY A 6 -45.62 -12.43 8.10
N ALA A 7 -45.10 -11.21 7.93
CA ALA A 7 -44.94 -10.58 6.62
C ALA A 7 -43.44 -10.51 6.28
N ALA A 8 -43.09 -11.04 5.10
CA ALA A 8 -41.72 -11.14 4.61
C ALA A 8 -41.11 -9.78 4.23
N PRO A 9 -39.79 -9.59 4.35
CA PRO A 9 -39.13 -8.33 4.02
C PRO A 9 -39.02 -8.10 2.49
N PRO A 10 -39.00 -6.84 2.03
CA PRO A 10 -38.97 -6.51 0.60
C PRO A 10 -37.65 -6.89 -0.08
N ALA A 11 -37.75 -7.31 -1.34
CA ALA A 11 -36.66 -7.83 -2.17
C ALA A 11 -35.51 -6.81 -2.34
N LYS A 12 -34.27 -7.30 -2.13
CA LYS A 12 -33.04 -6.51 -2.19
C LYS A 12 -32.78 -5.99 -3.61
N LYS A 13 -32.39 -4.72 -3.69
CA LYS A 13 -32.01 -3.98 -4.90
C LYS A 13 -31.02 -4.78 -5.75
N ARG A 14 -31.31 -4.90 -7.05
CA ARG A 14 -30.43 -5.51 -8.06
C ARG A 14 -29.10 -4.76 -8.05
N ARG A 15 -28.04 -5.45 -7.63
CA ARG A 15 -26.66 -4.99 -7.68
C ARG A 15 -26.26 -4.88 -9.16
N TRP A 16 -25.84 -3.69 -9.57
CA TRP A 16 -25.21 -3.44 -10.87
C TRP A 16 -23.98 -4.35 -11.01
N GLN A 17 -23.90 -5.09 -12.11
CA GLN A 17 -22.75 -5.93 -12.47
C GLN A 17 -22.11 -5.29 -13.71
N PRO A 18 -20.85 -4.85 -13.66
CA PRO A 18 -20.13 -4.52 -14.88
C PRO A 18 -19.76 -5.82 -15.61
N GLU A 19 -19.97 -5.77 -16.93
CA GLU A 19 -19.59 -6.80 -17.89
C GLU A 19 -18.06 -6.91 -17.96
N VAL A 20 -17.58 -8.14 -17.74
CA VAL A 20 -16.29 -8.74 -18.09
C VAL A 20 -15.19 -7.74 -18.50
N ALA A 21 -14.45 -7.23 -17.53
CA ALA A 21 -13.05 -6.88 -17.76
C ALA A 21 -12.24 -8.17 -17.63
N GLU A 22 -11.40 -8.48 -18.63
CA GLU A 22 -10.51 -9.63 -18.62
C GLU A 22 -9.73 -9.70 -17.29
N GLU A 23 -9.82 -10.86 -16.62
CA GLU A 23 -8.96 -11.22 -15.50
C GLU A 23 -7.53 -11.36 -16.01
N VAL A 24 -6.76 -10.27 -15.95
CA VAL A 24 -5.33 -10.39 -15.68
C VAL A 24 -5.26 -11.05 -14.31
N THR A 25 -4.65 -12.22 -14.21
CA THR A 25 -4.58 -13.04 -12.98
C THR A 25 -3.75 -12.32 -11.91
N ALA A 26 -4.30 -11.27 -11.31
CA ALA A 26 -3.89 -10.79 -10.02
C ALA A 26 -4.27 -11.90 -9.04
N ALA A 27 -3.29 -12.55 -8.45
CA ALA A 27 -3.50 -13.45 -7.33
C ALA A 27 -4.35 -12.69 -6.29
N GLY A 28 -5.65 -12.98 -6.26
CA GLY A 28 -6.55 -12.38 -5.28
C GLY A 28 -6.05 -12.78 -3.89
N PRO A 29 -6.05 -11.87 -2.89
CA PRO A 29 -5.65 -12.23 -1.54
C PRO A 29 -6.70 -13.20 -0.99
N GLY A 30 -6.43 -14.49 -1.14
CA GLY A 30 -7.17 -15.55 -0.49
C GLY A 30 -7.03 -15.39 1.02
N ALA A 31 -8.16 -15.23 1.70
CA ALA A 31 -8.38 -15.54 3.11
C ALA A 31 -7.18 -15.32 4.06
N GLY A 32 -6.85 -14.07 4.36
CA GLY A 32 -6.04 -13.72 5.55
C GLY A 32 -4.52 -13.64 5.37
N GLY A 33 -4.00 -13.77 4.15
CA GLY A 33 -2.58 -13.57 3.87
C GLY A 33 -2.15 -12.10 3.71
N ALA A 34 -0.86 -11.84 3.86
CA ALA A 34 -0.25 -10.57 3.49
C ALA A 34 -0.36 -10.34 1.97
N TYR A 35 -0.51 -9.08 1.55
CA TYR A 35 -0.52 -8.66 0.16
C TYR A 35 0.93 -8.49 -0.30
N PRO A 36 1.45 -9.34 -1.20
CA PRO A 36 2.83 -9.23 -1.64
C PRO A 36 2.97 -8.09 -2.64
N LEU A 37 4.12 -7.42 -2.68
CA LEU A 37 4.37 -6.32 -3.62
C LEU A 37 4.43 -6.81 -5.07
N SER A 38 4.68 -8.09 -5.30
CA SER A 38 4.54 -8.74 -6.61
C SER A 38 3.13 -8.70 -7.18
N ALA A 39 2.10 -8.55 -6.34
CA ALA A 39 0.71 -8.44 -6.79
C ALA A 39 0.32 -7.03 -7.24
N LEU A 40 1.23 -6.04 -7.16
CA LEU A 40 1.01 -4.74 -7.75
C LEU A 40 0.92 -4.85 -9.27
N ALA A 41 0.01 -4.07 -9.84
CA ALA A 41 -0.22 -3.99 -11.27
C ALA A 41 -0.14 -2.52 -11.70
N PRO A 42 0.33 -2.23 -12.92
CA PRO A 42 0.74 -3.17 -13.98
C PRO A 42 2.15 -3.75 -13.82
N LEU A 43 2.93 -3.26 -12.85
CA LEU A 43 4.31 -3.68 -12.60
C LEU A 43 4.45 -4.27 -11.19
N HIS A 44 5.37 -5.22 -11.04
CA HIS A 44 5.81 -5.69 -9.74
C HIS A 44 6.31 -4.52 -8.88
N GLY A 45 5.98 -4.53 -7.59
CA GLY A 45 6.34 -3.42 -6.69
C GLY A 45 7.84 -3.14 -6.57
N ALA A 46 8.67 -4.18 -6.62
CA ALA A 46 10.12 -4.02 -6.63
C ALA A 46 10.61 -3.30 -7.89
N GLU A 47 10.06 -3.63 -9.06
CA GLU A 47 10.40 -2.96 -10.32
C GLU A 47 9.88 -1.52 -10.35
N LEU A 48 8.65 -1.31 -9.86
CA LEU A 48 8.03 0.01 -9.73
C LEU A 48 8.89 0.92 -8.83
N PHE A 49 9.35 0.40 -7.70
CA PHE A 49 10.22 1.12 -6.79
C PHE A 49 11.58 1.43 -7.41
N ALA A 50 12.22 0.46 -8.06
CA ALA A 50 13.49 0.69 -8.75
C ALA A 50 13.36 1.77 -9.84
N LEU A 51 12.24 1.79 -10.58
CA LEU A 51 11.96 2.83 -11.56
C LEU A 51 11.73 4.19 -10.89
N ALA A 52 10.96 4.26 -9.81
CA ALA A 52 10.75 5.49 -9.06
C ALA A 52 12.06 6.04 -8.47
N ARG A 53 12.93 5.15 -7.98
CA ARG A 53 14.23 5.50 -7.40
C ARG A 53 15.20 6.12 -8.40
N ARG A 54 15.06 5.82 -9.69
CA ARG A 54 15.81 6.51 -10.76
C ARG A 54 15.41 7.97 -10.92
N CYS A 55 14.21 8.34 -10.49
CA CYS A 55 13.71 9.71 -10.56
C CYS A 55 14.07 10.49 -9.29
N THR A 56 13.86 9.91 -8.11
CA THR A 56 14.13 10.56 -6.82
C THR A 56 14.32 9.53 -5.70
N PRO A 57 15.17 9.81 -4.69
CA PRO A 57 15.20 9.02 -3.48
C PRO A 57 13.95 9.20 -2.61
N ASN A 58 13.20 10.29 -2.76
CA ASN A 58 12.07 10.63 -1.88
C ASN A 58 10.78 10.02 -2.43
N ILE A 59 10.45 8.80 -1.99
CA ILE A 59 9.35 8.00 -2.55
C ILE A 59 8.26 7.78 -1.48
N ALA A 60 7.00 7.91 -1.88
CA ALA A 60 5.84 7.53 -1.08
C ALA A 60 5.03 6.46 -1.82
N LEU A 61 4.91 5.26 -1.23
CA LEU A 61 4.12 4.16 -1.77
C LEU A 61 2.82 3.98 -0.98
N PHE A 62 1.69 4.24 -1.63
CA PHE A 62 0.36 4.00 -1.04
C PHE A 62 -0.12 2.57 -1.36
N LEU A 63 -0.34 1.77 -0.31
CA LEU A 63 -0.45 0.32 -0.41
C LEU A 63 -1.67 -0.23 0.36
N PRO A 64 -2.16 -1.43 -0.01
CA PRO A 64 -3.20 -2.11 0.77
C PRO A 64 -2.80 -2.31 2.23
N ARG A 65 -3.77 -2.20 3.15
CA ARG A 65 -3.58 -2.34 4.60
C ARG A 65 -2.92 -3.65 5.08
N ASN A 66 -2.93 -4.69 4.23
CA ASN A 66 -2.40 -6.01 4.57
C ASN A 66 -1.09 -6.29 3.83
N VAL A 67 -0.41 -5.28 3.30
CA VAL A 67 0.91 -5.46 2.66
C VAL A 67 1.92 -6.10 3.59
N ASP A 68 2.83 -6.90 3.05
CA ASP A 68 3.95 -7.44 3.82
C ASP A 68 4.95 -6.34 4.18
N LEU A 69 4.99 -5.97 5.46
CA LEU A 69 5.89 -4.92 5.97
C LEU A 69 7.36 -5.34 5.92
N LEU A 70 7.65 -6.64 6.00
CA LEU A 70 9.03 -7.12 5.90
C LEU A 70 9.54 -6.94 4.47
N GLU A 71 8.70 -7.24 3.47
CA GLU A 71 9.01 -7.02 2.05
C GLU A 71 9.32 -5.53 1.79
N LEU A 72 8.50 -4.62 2.35
CA LEU A 72 8.74 -3.18 2.27
C LEU A 72 10.05 -2.72 2.91
N ALA A 73 10.37 -3.24 4.09
CA ALA A 73 11.60 -2.89 4.79
C ALA A 73 12.86 -3.34 4.02
N THR A 74 12.76 -4.42 3.24
CA THR A 74 13.86 -4.93 2.41
C THR A 74 13.99 -4.27 1.05
N LEU A 75 12.99 -3.47 0.64
CA LEU A 75 12.88 -2.86 -0.69
C LEU A 75 14.07 -1.94 -1.06
N PRO A 76 14.64 -1.13 -0.14
CA PRO A 76 15.84 -0.33 -0.43
C PRO A 76 17.09 -1.15 -0.76
N GLY A 77 17.09 -2.45 -0.44
CA GLY A 77 18.21 -3.37 -0.62
C GLY A 77 19.11 -3.49 0.60
N LEU A 78 19.71 -4.66 0.80
CA LEU A 78 20.69 -4.90 1.87
C LEU A 78 21.91 -4.00 1.67
N GLY A 79 22.16 -3.07 2.60
CA GLY A 79 23.35 -2.21 2.62
C GLY A 79 23.09 -0.71 2.50
N GLN A 80 21.83 -0.29 2.37
CA GLN A 80 21.44 1.11 2.54
C GLN A 80 20.98 1.29 4.00
N ASP A 81 21.62 2.17 4.77
CA ASP A 81 21.14 2.61 6.10
C ASP A 81 19.94 3.58 5.91
N GLU A 82 18.93 3.13 5.16
CA GLU A 82 17.74 3.90 4.86
C GLU A 82 16.57 3.35 5.69
N ASN A 83 15.97 4.20 6.52
CA ASN A 83 14.76 3.84 7.24
C ASN A 83 13.55 3.98 6.32
N VAL A 84 12.58 3.10 6.54
CA VAL A 84 11.27 3.14 5.91
C VAL A 84 10.26 3.50 6.98
N GLU A 85 9.55 4.61 6.80
CA GLU A 85 8.47 4.99 7.68
C GLU A 85 7.14 4.48 7.12
N VAL A 86 6.31 3.88 7.98
CA VAL A 86 5.00 3.35 7.58
C VAL A 86 3.92 4.09 8.34
N GLU A 87 3.12 4.86 7.62
CA GLU A 87 1.94 5.54 8.13
C GLU A 87 0.68 4.71 7.86
N GLU A 88 -0.17 4.55 8.87
CA GLU A 88 -1.46 3.87 8.72
C GLU A 88 -2.58 4.86 8.43
N ALA A 89 -3.34 4.62 7.36
CA ALA A 89 -4.53 5.41 7.05
C ALA A 89 -5.77 4.84 7.74
N TRP A 90 -6.22 5.48 8.83
CA TRP A 90 -7.39 5.06 9.61
C TRP A 90 -8.68 5.77 9.20
N MET A 91 -9.77 5.02 9.07
CA MET A 91 -11.11 5.55 8.90
C MET A 91 -12.00 5.05 10.05
N GLY A 92 -12.20 5.92 11.04
CA GLY A 92 -12.80 5.53 12.32
C GLY A 92 -11.91 4.49 13.01
N TRP A 93 -12.48 3.32 13.31
CA TRP A 93 -11.79 2.23 14.00
C TRP A 93 -11.12 1.22 13.05
N LYS A 94 -11.12 1.46 11.73
CA LYS A 94 -10.58 0.51 10.75
C LYS A 94 -9.50 1.15 9.89
N CYS A 95 -8.28 0.62 9.96
CA CYS A 95 -7.20 0.90 9.02
C CYS A 95 -7.60 0.47 7.60
N LYS A 96 -7.39 1.32 6.60
CA LYS A 96 -7.81 1.13 5.20
C LYS A 96 -6.64 0.86 4.28
N ALA A 97 -5.51 1.52 4.53
CA ALA A 97 -4.31 1.46 3.73
C ALA A 97 -3.11 1.81 4.61
N VAL A 98 -1.93 1.61 4.05
CA VAL A 98 -0.68 2.12 4.61
C VAL A 98 0.06 2.93 3.54
N THR A 99 0.81 3.94 3.97
CA THR A 99 1.74 4.68 3.12
C THR A 99 3.14 4.43 3.63
N ALA A 100 4.03 3.91 2.78
CA ALA A 100 5.44 3.75 3.09
C ALA A 100 6.24 4.92 2.50
N TYR A 101 6.98 5.62 3.35
CA TYR A 101 7.85 6.73 2.98
C TYR A 101 9.31 6.30 3.01
N PHE A 102 10.04 6.74 1.98
CA PHE A 102 11.47 6.46 1.76
C PHE A 102 12.23 7.77 1.55
N GLY A 103 13.54 7.72 1.71
CA GLY A 103 14.42 8.89 1.63
C GLY A 103 14.17 9.87 2.77
N GLU A 104 14.21 11.16 2.45
CA GLU A 104 14.00 12.26 3.40
C GLU A 104 12.52 12.40 3.83
N LEU A 105 11.62 11.67 3.17
CA LEU A 105 10.21 11.61 3.59
C LEU A 105 10.03 10.78 4.85
N ALA A 106 10.98 9.88 5.16
CA ALA A 106 10.97 9.13 6.40
C ALA A 106 11.60 9.98 7.51
N VAL A 107 10.81 10.29 8.55
CA VAL A 107 11.22 11.08 9.72
C VAL A 107 12.42 10.44 10.41
N GLY A 108 12.52 9.10 10.37
CA GLY A 108 13.61 8.33 10.96
C GLY A 108 14.99 8.54 10.31
N ASN A 109 15.07 9.09 9.09
CA ASN A 109 16.36 9.29 8.41
C ASN A 109 17.15 10.52 8.90
N GLY A 110 16.54 11.37 9.73
CA GLY A 110 17.11 12.66 10.10
C GLY A 110 17.10 13.64 8.92
N TYR A 111 17.03 14.94 9.21
CA TYR A 111 17.45 15.92 8.22
C TYR A 111 18.96 15.71 8.03
N VAL A 112 19.37 15.17 6.88
CA VAL A 112 20.74 15.36 6.42
C VAL A 112 20.81 16.81 5.99
N ASP A 113 21.21 17.70 6.92
CA ASP A 113 21.69 19.00 6.51
C ASP A 113 22.83 18.72 5.53
N VAL A 114 22.57 18.94 4.25
CA VAL A 114 23.62 18.96 3.23
C VAL A 114 24.43 20.18 3.60
N GLU A 115 25.48 19.98 4.40
CA GLU A 115 26.50 20.98 4.57
C GLU A 115 27.05 21.25 3.16
N ASP A 116 26.74 22.42 2.61
CA ASP A 116 27.29 22.95 1.37
C ASP A 116 28.82 23.09 1.54
N ASP A 117 29.55 21.98 1.47
CA ASP A 117 31.00 21.95 1.41
C ASP A 117 31.42 22.17 -0.06
N GLU A 118 31.13 23.36 -0.59
CA GLU A 118 31.82 23.85 -1.79
C GLU A 118 31.84 25.39 -1.85
N ALA A 119 32.84 25.97 -1.19
CA ALA A 119 33.45 27.22 -1.62
C ALA A 119 34.93 27.26 -1.21
N VAL A 120 35.73 26.35 -1.78
CA VAL A 120 37.19 26.51 -1.87
C VAL A 120 37.64 26.15 -3.29
N GLU A 121 37.49 27.10 -4.21
CA GLU A 121 38.63 27.78 -4.88
C GLU A 121 38.19 29.10 -5.52
#